data_AF-A0A6S7L2N4-F1
#
_entry.id   AF-A0A6S7L2N4-F1
#
_cell.length_a   1.000
_cell.length_b   1.000
_cell.length_c   1.000
_cell.angle_alpha   90.00
_cell.angle_beta   90.00
_cell.angle_gamma   90.00
#
_symmetry.space_group_name_H-M   'P 1'
#
loop_
_entity.id
_entity.type
_entity.pdbx_description
1 polymer ?
#
loop_
_entity_poly.entity_id
_entity_poly.type
_entity_poly.pdbx_seq_one_letter_code
_entity_poly.pdbx_strand_id
1 'polypeptide(L)'
;EKEITNNQRIVAALPTIKHCLTNGANNVVLMSHLGRPDGLVNDKYSLAPVSQELKKLLGQDVQFLSDCVGSEVETACAKPAKGAVILLENLRFHIEEEGKGVDKDGKK
;
A
#
# COMPACT_ATOMS: atom_id res chain seq x y z
N GLU A 1 12.72 -9.98 11.56
CA GLU A 1 11.69 -9.61 10.56
C GLU A 1 10.54 -8.91 11.26
N LYS A 2 9.81 -8.02 10.58
CA LYS A 2 8.58 -7.44 11.13
C LYS A 2 7.44 -8.44 10.89
N GLU A 3 6.76 -8.84 11.95
CA GLU A 3 5.72 -9.88 11.90
C GLU A 3 4.33 -9.28 12.11
N ILE A 4 3.36 -9.76 11.34
CA ILE A 4 1.95 -9.38 11.50
C ILE A 4 1.31 -10.27 12.56
N THR A 5 0.91 -9.70 13.68
CA THR A 5 0.29 -10.45 14.79
C THR A 5 -1.20 -10.74 14.57
N ASN A 6 -1.88 -9.97 13.71
CA ASN A 6 -3.27 -10.18 13.33
C ASN A 6 -3.52 -9.71 11.90
N ASN A 7 -3.91 -10.64 11.02
CA ASN A 7 -4.16 -10.39 9.60
C ASN A 7 -5.65 -10.26 9.21
N GLN A 8 -6.58 -10.17 10.19
CA GLN A 8 -8.02 -10.15 9.94
C GLN A 8 -8.44 -9.04 8.96
N ARG A 9 -7.81 -7.86 9.03
CA ARG A 9 -8.09 -6.75 8.12
C ARG A 9 -7.64 -7.03 6.68
N ILE A 10 -6.54 -7.77 6.49
CA ILE A 10 -6.07 -8.19 5.18
C ILE A 10 -7.05 -9.21 4.59
N VAL A 11 -7.43 -10.22 5.40
CA VAL A 11 -8.40 -11.24 5.01
C VAL A 11 -9.74 -10.62 4.62
N ALA A 12 -10.21 -9.63 5.39
CA ALA A 12 -11.47 -8.94 5.13
C ALA A 12 -11.48 -8.15 3.81
N ALA A 13 -10.33 -7.72 3.30
CA ALA A 13 -10.21 -6.99 2.04
C ALA A 13 -10.17 -7.92 0.79
N LEU A 14 -9.79 -9.20 0.97
CA LEU A 14 -9.64 -10.15 -0.14
C LEU A 14 -10.88 -10.29 -1.04
N PRO A 15 -12.13 -10.33 -0.52
CA PRO A 15 -13.31 -10.44 -1.36
C PRO A 15 -13.42 -9.29 -2.37
N THR A 16 -13.14 -8.06 -1.95
CA THR A 16 -13.19 -6.87 -2.81
C THR A 16 -12.10 -6.93 -3.88
N ILE A 17 -10.87 -7.26 -3.49
CA ILE A 17 -9.74 -7.38 -4.43
C ILE A 17 -10.07 -8.43 -5.51
N LYS A 18 -10.53 -9.60 -5.09
CA LYS A 18 -10.93 -10.68 -6.01
C LYS A 18 -12.09 -10.23 -6.90
N HIS A 19 -13.10 -9.57 -6.34
CA HIS A 19 -14.24 -9.06 -7.10
C HIS A 19 -13.82 -8.10 -8.21
N CYS A 20 -12.95 -7.12 -7.92
CA CYS A 20 -12.44 -6.20 -8.95
C CYS A 20 -11.77 -6.97 -10.10
N LEU A 21 -10.87 -7.90 -9.78
CA LEU A 21 -10.14 -8.70 -10.77
C LEU A 21 -11.08 -9.58 -11.61
N THR A 22 -12.06 -10.24 -10.98
CA THR A 22 -13.01 -11.12 -11.68
C THR A 22 -14.00 -10.35 -12.55
N ASN A 23 -14.26 -9.07 -12.23
CA ASN A 23 -15.19 -8.21 -12.98
C ASN A 23 -14.49 -7.31 -14.00
N GLY A 24 -13.30 -7.71 -14.46
CA GLY A 24 -12.66 -7.09 -15.61
C GLY A 24 -11.82 -5.86 -15.32
N ALA A 25 -11.56 -5.53 -14.03
CA ALA A 25 -10.50 -4.58 -13.73
C ALA A 25 -9.18 -5.09 -14.31
N ASN A 26 -8.49 -4.25 -15.09
CA ASN A 26 -7.21 -4.66 -15.69
C ASN A 26 -6.14 -4.90 -14.61
N ASN A 27 -6.21 -4.18 -13.50
CA ASN A 27 -5.32 -4.27 -12.34
C ASN A 27 -6.02 -3.67 -11.12
N VAL A 28 -5.44 -3.86 -9.94
CA VAL A 28 -5.90 -3.28 -8.67
C VAL A 28 -4.72 -2.60 -7.98
N VAL A 29 -4.82 -1.29 -7.77
CA VAL A 29 -3.87 -0.51 -6.97
C VAL A 29 -4.46 -0.30 -5.57
N LEU A 30 -3.72 -0.72 -4.56
CA LEU A 30 -4.11 -0.69 -3.16
C LEU A 30 -3.34 0.39 -2.43
N MET A 31 -4.06 1.13 -1.60
CA MET A 31 -3.54 2.20 -0.78
C MET A 31 -4.00 1.98 0.65
N SER A 32 -3.11 2.18 1.61
CA SER A 32 -3.44 1.99 3.02
C SER A 32 -2.52 2.81 3.92
N HIS A 33 -2.79 2.76 5.21
CA HIS A 33 -1.94 3.34 6.23
C HIS A 33 -1.68 2.34 7.35
N LEU A 34 -0.55 2.54 8.04
CA LEU A 34 -0.20 1.79 9.24
C LEU A 34 0.31 2.73 10.32
N GLY A 35 -0.24 2.59 11.53
CA GLY A 35 0.20 3.40 12.67
C GLY A 35 -0.04 4.90 12.50
N ARG A 36 0.82 5.68 13.15
CA ARG A 36 0.83 7.15 13.15
C ARG A 36 2.27 7.63 12.93
N PRO A 37 2.71 7.70 11.66
CA PRO A 37 4.02 8.21 11.30
C PRO A 37 4.10 9.75 11.24
N ASP A 38 2.98 10.46 11.39
CA ASP A 38 2.89 11.94 11.46
C ASP A 38 3.58 12.66 10.28
N GLY A 39 3.42 12.13 9.06
CA GLY A 39 4.00 12.72 7.84
C GLY A 39 5.50 12.45 7.64
N LEU A 40 6.07 11.49 8.37
CA LEU A 40 7.48 11.13 8.27
C LEU A 40 7.67 9.65 7.90
N VAL A 41 8.55 9.40 6.94
CA VAL A 41 8.97 8.03 6.60
C VAL A 41 9.57 7.35 7.82
N ASN A 42 8.96 6.24 8.23
CA ASN A 42 9.39 5.46 9.38
C ASN A 42 9.27 3.97 9.07
N ASP A 43 10.42 3.30 9.02
CA ASP A 43 10.51 1.87 8.69
C ASP A 43 9.57 1.01 9.56
N LYS A 44 9.38 1.34 10.85
CA LYS A 44 8.45 0.65 11.76
C LYS A 44 7.02 0.56 11.21
N TYR A 45 6.59 1.55 10.42
CA TYR A 45 5.25 1.69 9.90
C TYR A 45 5.16 1.41 8.38
N SER A 46 6.19 0.83 7.77
CA SER A 46 6.14 0.39 6.37
C SER A 46 5.10 -0.71 6.15
N LEU A 47 4.45 -0.70 4.99
CA LEU A 47 3.52 -1.72 4.51
C LEU A 47 4.22 -2.90 3.84
N ALA A 48 5.55 -2.93 3.73
CA ALA A 48 6.28 -4.05 3.13
C ALA A 48 5.91 -5.43 3.74
N PRO A 49 5.75 -5.60 5.08
CA PRO A 49 5.29 -6.87 5.65
C PRO A 49 3.84 -7.22 5.26
N VAL A 50 2.99 -6.19 5.12
CA VAL A 50 1.59 -6.35 4.67
C VAL A 50 1.53 -6.85 3.25
N SER A 51 2.41 -6.38 2.36
CA SER A 51 2.52 -6.88 0.99
C SER A 51 2.82 -8.38 0.96
N GLN A 52 3.76 -8.85 1.79
CA GLN A 52 4.14 -10.27 1.83
C GLN A 52 2.98 -11.16 2.31
N GLU A 53 2.27 -10.73 3.36
CA GLU A 53 1.12 -11.48 3.86
C GLU A 53 -0.07 -11.44 2.89
N LEU A 54 -0.31 -10.29 2.24
CA LEU A 54 -1.33 -10.18 1.20
C LEU A 54 -1.03 -11.11 0.02
N LYS A 55 0.22 -11.15 -0.45
CA LYS A 55 0.68 -12.09 -1.49
C LYS A 55 0.39 -13.53 -1.12
N LYS A 56 0.73 -13.95 0.10
CA LYS A 56 0.45 -15.29 0.62
C LYS A 56 -1.05 -15.61 0.64
N LEU A 57 -1.88 -14.69 1.15
CA LEU A 57 -3.32 -14.90 1.31
C LEU A 57 -4.09 -14.84 -0.01
N LEU A 58 -3.63 -14.01 -0.96
CA LEU A 58 -4.27 -13.84 -2.26
C LEU A 58 -3.89 -14.96 -3.24
N GLY A 59 -2.72 -15.59 -3.05
CA GLY A 59 -2.23 -16.67 -3.91
C GLY A 59 -1.71 -16.20 -5.27
N GLN A 60 -1.39 -14.91 -5.40
CA GLN A 60 -0.77 -14.31 -6.59
C GLN A 60 0.25 -13.26 -6.17
N ASP A 61 1.10 -12.84 -7.10
CA ASP A 61 2.12 -11.83 -6.83
C ASP A 61 1.48 -10.47 -6.49
N VAL A 62 2.12 -9.74 -5.58
CA VAL A 62 1.75 -8.38 -5.19
C VAL A 62 2.98 -7.51 -5.34
N GLN A 63 2.93 -6.56 -6.27
CA GLN A 63 4.01 -5.60 -6.46
C GLN A 63 3.93 -4.56 -5.35
N PHE A 64 4.99 -4.45 -4.55
CA PHE A 64 5.11 -3.38 -3.56
C PHE A 64 5.89 -2.21 -4.14
N LEU A 65 5.40 -1.00 -3.94
CA LEU A 65 6.10 0.24 -4.28
C LEU A 65 6.51 0.95 -2.99
N SER A 66 7.76 1.42 -2.92
CA SER A 66 8.33 2.06 -1.73
C SER A 66 7.84 3.49 -1.47
N ASP A 67 6.93 3.98 -2.32
CA ASP A 67 6.24 5.25 -2.18
C ASP A 67 4.80 5.11 -2.68
N CYS A 68 3.96 6.12 -2.46
CA CYS A 68 2.60 6.22 -2.98
C CYS A 68 2.41 7.35 -4.01
N VAL A 69 3.43 8.17 -4.24
CA VAL A 69 3.44 9.22 -5.26
C VAL A 69 4.79 9.24 -6.01
N GLY A 70 4.89 10.04 -7.07
CA GLY A 70 6.11 10.24 -7.83
C GLY A 70 6.21 9.39 -9.10
N SER A 71 7.22 9.69 -9.91
CA SER A 71 7.37 9.16 -11.27
C SER A 71 7.49 7.64 -11.33
N GLU A 72 8.13 7.02 -10.34
CA GLU A 72 8.23 5.55 -10.24
C GLU A 72 6.85 4.91 -10.02
N VAL A 73 6.02 5.50 -9.15
CA VAL A 73 4.66 5.03 -8.87
C VAL A 73 3.77 5.21 -10.10
N GLU A 74 3.84 6.38 -10.74
CA GLU A 74 3.10 6.65 -11.98
C GLU A 74 3.48 5.67 -13.09
N THR A 75 4.77 5.41 -13.26
CA THR A 75 5.28 4.48 -14.28
C THR A 75 4.79 3.05 -14.03
N ALA A 76 4.85 2.58 -12.79
CA ALA A 76 4.39 1.24 -12.42
C ALA A 76 2.86 1.08 -12.61
N CYS A 77 2.09 2.12 -12.28
CA CYS A 77 0.64 2.10 -12.40
C CYS A 77 0.11 2.38 -13.82
N ALA A 78 0.91 2.98 -14.71
CA ALA A 78 0.47 3.36 -16.05
C ALA A 78 0.12 2.16 -16.95
N LYS A 79 0.92 1.08 -16.89
CA LYS A 79 0.73 -0.11 -17.74
C LYS A 79 1.14 -1.41 -17.03
N PRO A 80 0.53 -1.75 -15.88
CA PRO A 80 0.85 -3.00 -15.21
C PRO A 80 0.29 -4.19 -15.98
N ALA A 81 0.84 -5.37 -15.69
CA ALA A 81 0.34 -6.62 -16.26
C ALA A 81 -1.15 -6.83 -15.94
N LYS A 82 -1.87 -7.49 -16.85
CA LYS A 82 -3.28 -7.82 -16.63
C LYS A 82 -3.42 -8.70 -15.37
N GLY A 83 -4.31 -8.31 -14.48
CA GLY A 83 -4.54 -8.94 -13.19
C GLY A 83 -3.58 -8.53 -12.09
N ALA A 84 -2.65 -7.61 -12.36
CA ALA A 84 -1.68 -7.17 -11.36
C ALA A 84 -2.36 -6.54 -10.13
N VAL A 85 -1.78 -6.84 -8.97
CA VAL A 85 -2.12 -6.20 -7.70
C VAL A 85 -0.90 -5.44 -7.22
N ILE A 86 -1.06 -4.14 -7.02
CA ILE A 86 0.00 -3.23 -6.60
C ILE A 86 -0.38 -2.70 -5.21
N LEU A 87 0.53 -2.75 -4.25
CA LEU A 87 0.38 -2.09 -2.95
C LEU A 87 1.38 -0.93 -2.86
N LEU A 88 0.85 0.27 -2.68
CA LEU A 88 1.65 1.47 -2.42
C LEU A 88 2.14 1.49 -0.97
N GLU A 89 3.18 2.27 -0.69
CA GLU A 89 3.63 2.52 0.67
C GLU A 89 2.60 3.35 1.48
N ASN A 90 2.78 3.35 2.79
CA ASN A 90 1.94 4.00 3.78
C ASN A 90 1.65 5.47 3.45
N LEU A 91 0.38 5.79 3.17
CA LEU A 91 -0.05 7.15 2.80
C LEU A 91 0.33 8.19 3.85
N ARG A 92 0.34 7.82 5.14
CA ARG A 92 0.66 8.74 6.23
C ARG A 92 2.14 9.11 6.32
N PHE A 93 2.99 8.53 5.47
CA PHE A 93 4.35 9.05 5.29
C PHE A 93 4.38 10.42 4.60
N HIS A 94 3.27 10.81 3.97
CA HIS A 94 3.06 12.12 3.39
C HIS A 94 2.14 12.93 4.30
N ILE A 95 2.56 14.13 4.67
CA ILE A 95 1.81 15.00 5.59
C ILE A 95 0.45 15.40 5.01
N GLU A 96 0.37 15.46 3.69
CA GLU A 96 -0.80 15.78 2.88
C GLU A 96 -1.97 14.81 3.11
N GLU A 97 -1.70 13.58 3.54
CA GLU A 97 -2.74 12.56 3.82
C GLU A 97 -3.59 12.93 5.05
N GLU A 98 -2.98 13.38 6.15
CA GLU A 98 -3.71 13.74 7.38
C GLU A 98 -3.90 15.25 7.55
N GLY A 99 -3.16 16.08 6.79
CA GLY A 99 -3.18 17.54 6.89
C GLY A 99 -2.76 18.07 8.26
N LYS A 100 -2.04 17.24 9.03
CA LYS A 100 -1.61 17.49 10.41
C LYS A 100 -0.23 16.91 10.59
N GLY A 101 0.71 17.75 11.01
CA GLY A 101 2.08 17.37 11.25
C GLY A 101 2.99 18.56 11.04
N VAL A 102 4.29 18.31 11.06
CA VAL A 102 5.28 19.21 10.48
C VAL A 102 6.19 18.39 9.59
N ASP A 103 6.45 18.86 8.38
CA ASP A 103 7.45 18.26 7.51
C ASP A 103 8.86 18.42 8.13
N LYS A 104 9.87 17.88 7.44
CA LYS A 104 11.27 17.97 7.88
C LYS A 104 11.77 19.43 7.99
N ASP A 105 11.09 20.36 7.32
CA ASP A 105 11.39 21.79 7.29
C ASP A 105 10.51 22.59 8.29
N GLY A 106 9.68 21.92 9.08
CA GLY A 106 8.81 22.55 10.08
C GLY A 106 7.51 23.16 9.50
N LYS A 107 7.18 22.91 8.23
CA LYS A 107 5.94 23.40 7.60
C LYS A 107 4.79 22.44 7.86
N LYS A 108 3.58 23.00 7.99
CA LYS A 108 2.33 22.25 8.19
C LYS A 108 1.79 21.67 6.90
#